data_AF-A0A1R3TWA6-F1
#
_entry.id   AF-A0A1R3TWA6-F1
#
_cell.length_a   1.000
_cell.length_b   1.000
_cell.length_c   1.000
_cell.angle_alpha   90.00
_cell.angle_beta   90.00
_cell.angle_gamma   90.00
#
_symmetry.space_group_name_H-M   'P 1'
#
loop_
_entity.id
_entity.type
_entity.pdbx_description
1 polymer ?
#
loop_
_entity_poly.entity_id
_entity_poly.type
_entity_poly.pdbx_seq_one_letter_code
_entity_poly.pdbx_strand_id
1 'polypeptide(L)'
;MSKPKKWTKPEIKKQLEERGMTLTGLAEMNGLNPNTFRAVWSRTVRPAERALADFLGTKVEELFPDRYPIRKSRILDSAKYPSLESQNSNAAVNKLVAA
;
A
#
# COMPACT_ATOMS: atom_id res chain seq x y z
N MET A 1 3.42 -13.61 28.25
CA MET A 1 3.04 -13.20 26.89
C MET A 1 3.73 -11.87 26.57
N SER A 2 4.78 -11.91 25.77
CA SER A 2 5.58 -10.72 25.44
C SER A 2 4.75 -9.76 24.59
N LYS A 3 4.66 -8.49 25.00
CA LYS A 3 3.93 -7.46 24.26
C LYS A 3 4.53 -7.35 22.84
N PRO A 4 3.73 -7.23 21.78
CA PRO A 4 4.27 -7.01 20.44
C PRO A 4 5.12 -5.75 20.46
N LYS A 5 6.33 -5.86 19.93
CA LYS A 5 7.29 -4.76 19.90
C LYS A 5 6.69 -3.61 19.10
N LYS A 6 6.31 -2.53 19.79
CA LYS A 6 5.73 -1.35 19.14
C LYS A 6 6.86 -0.57 18.47
N TRP A 7 6.95 -0.69 17.15
CA TRP A 7 7.90 0.08 16.37
C TRP A 7 7.59 1.58 16.50
N THR A 8 8.59 2.34 16.92
CA THR A 8 8.50 3.81 16.94
C THR A 8 9.32 4.40 15.79
N LYS A 9 8.89 5.56 15.28
CA LYS A 9 9.64 6.32 14.26
C LYS A 9 11.14 6.47 14.57
N PRO A 10 11.56 6.91 15.78
CA PRO A 10 12.98 7.03 16.10
C PRO A 10 13.70 5.66 16.09
N GLU A 11 13.02 4.58 16.49
CA GLU A 11 13.62 3.24 16.47
C GLU A 11 13.85 2.72 15.05
N ILE A 12 12.89 2.93 14.14
CA ILE A 12 13.07 2.58 12.72
C ILE A 12 14.24 3.37 12.11
N LYS A 13 14.33 4.67 12.42
CA LYS A 13 15.45 5.51 11.97
C LYS A 13 16.79 5.02 12.51
N LYS A 14 16.84 4.71 13.81
CA LYS A 14 18.05 4.18 14.45
C LYS A 14 18.50 2.89 13.77
N GLN A 15 17.60 1.96 13.47
CA GLN A 15 17.97 0.71 12.79
C GLN A 15 18.40 0.91 11.33
N LEU A 16 17.85 1.92 10.64
CA LEU A 16 18.36 2.32 9.32
C LEU A 16 19.80 2.80 9.42
N GLU A 17 20.07 3.71 10.37
CA GLU A 17 21.40 4.28 10.61
C GLU A 17 22.41 3.22 11.07
N GLU A 18 22.04 2.31 11.96
CA GLU A 18 22.87 1.19 12.42
C GLU A 18 23.28 0.25 11.27
N ARG A 19 22.44 0.12 10.24
CA ARG A 19 22.72 -0.67 9.04
C ARG A 19 23.41 0.14 7.94
N GLY A 20 23.82 1.39 8.23
CA GLY A 20 24.49 2.28 7.28
C GLY A 20 23.59 2.79 6.16
N MET A 21 22.26 2.76 6.34
CA MET A 21 21.30 3.15 5.32
C MET A 21 20.57 4.43 5.70
N THR A 22 20.17 5.21 4.69
CA THR A 22 19.35 6.41 4.89
C THR A 22 17.97 6.23 4.26
N LEU A 23 16.98 6.98 4.72
CA LEU A 23 15.64 7.00 4.09
C LEU A 23 15.71 7.40 2.61
N THR A 24 16.62 8.30 2.26
CA THR A 24 16.84 8.75 0.88
C THR A 24 17.45 7.63 0.04
N GLY A 25 18.52 6.98 0.54
CA GLY A 25 19.16 5.88 -0.19
C GLY A 25 18.24 4.67 -0.35
N LEU A 26 17.40 4.38 0.66
CA LEU A 26 16.36 3.35 0.55
C LEU A 26 15.31 3.72 -0.52
N ALA A 27 14.97 5.01 -0.64
CA ALA A 27 14.06 5.47 -1.68
C ALA A 27 14.64 5.30 -3.07
N GLU A 28 15.89 5.72 -3.27
CA GLU A 28 16.62 5.60 -4.53
C GLU A 28 16.77 4.13 -4.96
N MET A 29 17.13 3.24 -4.02
CA MET A 29 17.27 1.80 -4.29
C MET A 29 15.94 1.16 -4.75
N ASN A 30 14.81 1.66 -4.24
CA ASN A 30 13.48 1.18 -4.61
C ASN A 30 12.88 1.95 -5.80
N GLY A 31 13.61 2.89 -6.41
CA GLY A 31 13.11 3.73 -7.51
C GLY A 31 11.98 4.68 -7.10
N LEU A 32 11.90 5.03 -5.83
CA LEU A 32 10.85 5.88 -5.26
C LEU A 32 11.40 7.28 -4.95
N ASN A 33 10.53 8.29 -5.03
CA ASN A 33 10.89 9.65 -4.64
C ASN A 33 11.18 9.70 -3.11
N PRO A 34 12.29 10.34 -2.65
CA PRO A 34 12.59 10.50 -1.23
C PRO A 34 11.46 11.16 -0.40
N ASN A 35 10.67 12.06 -1.01
CA ASN A 35 9.51 12.66 -0.35
C ASN A 35 8.43 11.63 0.00
N THR A 36 8.34 10.54 -0.75
CA THR A 36 7.43 9.42 -0.49
C THR A 36 7.74 8.76 0.85
N PHE A 37 9.02 8.56 1.17
CA PHE A 37 9.46 8.01 2.46
C PHE A 37 9.28 8.99 3.63
N ARG A 38 9.43 10.30 3.39
CA ARG A 38 9.10 11.31 4.41
C ARG A 38 7.62 11.29 4.77
N ALA A 39 6.77 11.06 3.78
CA ALA A 39 5.33 11.03 3.96
C ALA A 39 4.79 9.73 4.59
N VAL A 40 5.61 8.66 4.69
CA VAL A 40 5.19 7.37 5.27
C VAL A 40 4.71 7.51 6.71
N TRP A 41 5.20 8.51 7.45
CA TRP A 41 4.82 8.75 8.84
C TRP A 41 3.44 9.39 9.01
N SER A 42 3.02 10.21 8.05
CA SER A 42 1.75 10.95 8.13
C SER A 42 0.63 10.29 7.34
N ARG A 43 0.95 9.64 6.20
CA ARG A 43 -0.03 9.01 5.32
C ARG A 43 0.36 7.58 4.95
N THR A 44 -0.63 6.81 4.56
CA THR A 44 -0.49 5.44 4.06
C THR A 44 0.20 5.44 2.71
N VAL A 45 1.41 4.87 2.66
CA VAL A 45 2.21 4.78 1.43
C VAL A 45 2.74 3.36 1.30
N ARG A 46 1.92 2.52 0.69
CA ARG A 46 2.17 1.07 0.55
C ARG A 46 3.56 0.70 0.01
N PRO A 47 4.11 1.34 -1.03
CA PRO A 47 5.45 0.97 -1.52
C PRO A 47 6.57 1.31 -0.53
N ALA A 48 6.48 2.46 0.16
CA ALA A 48 7.48 2.85 1.17
C ALA A 48 7.36 2.00 2.45
N GLU A 49 6.14 1.65 2.87
CA GLU A 49 5.91 0.74 3.99
C GLU A 49 6.51 -0.65 3.73
N ARG A 50 6.33 -1.17 2.51
CA ARG A 50 6.90 -2.45 2.09
C ARG A 50 8.43 -2.39 2.06
N ALA A 51 9.00 -1.36 1.43
CA ALA A 51 10.45 -1.19 1.39
C ALA A 51 11.10 -1.11 2.78
N LEU A 52 10.44 -0.45 3.75
CA LEU A 52 10.90 -0.42 5.13
C LEU A 52 10.82 -1.79 5.80
N ALA A 53 9.72 -2.52 5.59
CA ALA A 53 9.52 -3.86 6.14
C ALA A 53 10.53 -4.86 5.56
N ASP A 54 10.72 -4.84 4.24
CA ASP A 54 11.69 -5.67 3.52
C ASP A 54 13.12 -5.38 3.99
N PHE A 55 13.46 -4.09 4.15
CA PHE A 55 14.77 -3.70 4.66
C PHE A 55 14.99 -4.20 6.09
N LEU A 56 13.99 -4.08 6.96
CA LEU A 56 14.09 -4.50 8.36
C LEU A 56 14.03 -6.02 8.54
N GLY A 57 13.48 -6.75 7.57
CA GLY A 57 13.21 -8.19 7.64
C GLY A 57 11.96 -8.52 8.47
N THR A 58 11.04 -7.56 8.63
CA THR A 58 9.86 -7.65 9.50
C THR A 58 8.60 -7.58 8.65
N LYS A 59 7.46 -8.07 9.14
CA LYS A 59 6.19 -7.89 8.41
C LYS A 59 5.72 -6.44 8.47
N VAL A 60 5.13 -5.95 7.38
CA VAL A 60 4.55 -4.59 7.31
C VAL A 60 3.46 -4.39 8.38
N GLU A 61 2.73 -5.45 8.71
CA GLU A 61 1.66 -5.47 9.71
C GLU A 61 2.18 -5.24 11.13
N GLU A 62 3.40 -5.70 11.43
CA GLU A 62 4.03 -5.48 12.72
C GLU A 62 4.61 -4.06 12.83
N LEU A 63 5.10 -3.52 11.71
CA LEU A 63 5.63 -2.15 11.65
C LEU A 63 4.50 -1.10 11.71
N PHE A 64 3.39 -1.36 11.01
CA PHE A 64 2.26 -0.45 10.87
C PHE A 64 0.94 -1.16 11.24
N PRO A 65 0.75 -1.55 12.51
CA PRO A 65 -0.45 -2.28 12.94
C PRO A 65 -1.74 -1.47 12.80
N ASP A 66 -1.65 -0.14 12.75
CA ASP A 66 -2.80 0.75 12.56
C ASP A 66 -3.37 0.69 11.12
N ARG A 67 -2.52 0.37 10.13
CA ARG A 67 -2.87 0.47 8.69
C ARG A 67 -3.20 -0.86 8.04
N TYR A 68 -2.94 -1.96 8.74
CA TYR A 68 -3.13 -3.33 8.28
C TYR A 68 -3.96 -4.11 9.31
N PRO A 69 -4.76 -5.09 8.90
CA PRO A 69 -4.90 -5.63 7.54
C PRO A 69 -5.67 -4.70 6.60
N ILE A 70 -5.35 -4.76 5.30
CA ILE A 70 -6.06 -3.99 4.26
C ILE A 70 -7.47 -4.57 4.12
N ARG A 71 -8.46 -3.88 4.68
CA ARG A 71 -9.86 -4.25 4.51
C ARG A 71 -10.36 -3.74 3.16
N LYS A 72 -10.95 -4.63 2.37
CA LYS A 72 -11.68 -4.23 1.15
C LYS A 72 -12.98 -3.57 1.59
N SER A 73 -13.33 -2.42 1.00
CA SER A 73 -14.62 -1.75 1.25
C SER A 73 -15.80 -2.48 0.63
N ARG A 74 -15.55 -3.48 -0.23
CA ARG A 74 -16.60 -4.25 -0.90
C ARG A 74 -17.26 -5.20 0.10
N ILE A 75 -18.48 -4.86 0.48
CA ILE A 75 -19.34 -5.65 1.38
C ILE A 75 -19.99 -6.83 0.63
N LEU A 76 -20.22 -6.67 -0.68
CA LEU A 76 -20.90 -7.69 -1.49
C LEU A 76 -19.95 -8.83 -1.88
N ASP A 77 -20.35 -10.03 -1.48
CA ASP A 77 -19.69 -11.27 -1.87
C ASP A 77 -19.94 -11.54 -3.37
N SER A 78 -18.91 -11.33 -4.19
CA SER A 78 -19.02 -11.46 -5.65
C SER A 78 -19.26 -12.90 -6.09
N ALA A 79 -18.99 -13.89 -5.24
CA ALA A 79 -19.30 -15.28 -5.53
C ALA A 79 -20.81 -15.55 -5.40
N LYS A 80 -21.48 -14.90 -4.43
CA LYS A 80 -22.93 -15.01 -4.25
C LYS A 80 -23.70 -14.09 -5.19
N TYR A 81 -23.16 -12.91 -5.48
CA TYR A 81 -23.78 -11.90 -6.34
C TYR A 81 -22.81 -11.53 -7.48
N PRO A 82 -22.79 -12.30 -8.59
CA PRO A 82 -21.98 -11.94 -9.75
C PRO A 82 -22.43 -10.58 -10.30
N SER A 83 -21.54 -9.89 -11.01
CA SER A 83 -21.90 -8.63 -11.66
C SER A 83 -23.04 -8.87 -12.64
N LEU A 84 -24.18 -8.21 -12.41
CA LEU A 84 -25.25 -8.16 -13.40
C LEU A 84 -24.69 -7.56 -14.70
N GLU A 85 -25.16 -8.07 -15.83
CA GLU A 85 -24.78 -7.54 -17.14
C GLU A 85 -25.04 -6.03 -17.18
N SER A 86 -24.02 -5.29 -17.65
CA SER A 86 -24.11 -3.84 -17.78
C SER A 86 -25.31 -3.51 -18.66
N GLN A 87 -26.21 -2.66 -18.17
CA GLN A 87 -27.38 -2.23 -18.94
C GLN A 87 -27.01 -1.59 -20.28
N ASN A 88 -25.76 -1.14 -20.43
CA ASN A 88 -25.24 -0.51 -21.63
C ASN A 88 -24.52 -1.47 -22.59
N SER A 89 -24.37 -2.76 -22.28
CA SER A 89 -23.66 -3.69 -23.18
C SER A 89 -24.45 -4.05 -24.44
N ASN A 90 -25.79 -3.98 -24.38
CA ASN A 90 -26.69 -4.26 -25.51
C ASN A 90 -27.29 -2.98 -26.13
N ALA A 91 -26.82 -1.79 -25.75
CA ALA A 91 -27.31 -0.56 -26.36
C ALA A 91 -26.89 -0.53 -27.84
N ALA A 92 -27.89 -0.57 -28.74
CA ALA A 92 -27.64 -0.47 -30.17
C ALA A 92 -26.92 0.86 -30.48
N VAL A 93 -25.67 0.76 -30.95
CA VAL A 93 -24.94 1.92 -31.49
C VAL A 93 -25.70 2.36 -32.74
N ASN A 94 -26.47 3.44 -32.66
CA ASN A 94 -27.16 4.03 -33.80
C ASN A 94 -26.11 4.52 -34.81
N LYS A 95 -25.81 3.70 -35.82
CA LYS A 95 -25.08 4.11 -37.02
C LYS A 95 -26.06 4.79 -37.96
N LEU A 96 -26.16 6.12 -37.88
CA LEU A 96 -26.75 6.92 -38.96
C LEU A 96 -25.86 6.76 -40.20
N VAL A 97 -26.33 5.97 -41.16
CA VAL A 97 -25.77 5.89 -42.51
C VAL A 97 -26.07 7.23 -43.19
N ALA A 98 -25.03 8.00 -43.48
CA ALA A 98 -25.11 9.18 -44.33
C ALA A 98 -25.33 8.74 -45.78
N ALA A 99 -26.39 9.26 -46.40
CA ALA A 99 -26.69 9.15 -47.83
C ALA A 99 -26.59 10.55 -48.45
#